data_AF-A0A3D9S6Y7-F1
#
_entry.id   AF-A0A3D9S6Y7-F1
#
_cell.length_a   1.000
_cell.length_b   1.000
_cell.length_c   1.000
_cell.angle_alpha   90.00
_cell.angle_beta   90.00
_cell.angle_gamma   90.00
#
_symmetry.space_group_name_H-M   'P 1'
#
loop_
_entity.id
_entity.type
_entity.pdbx_description
1 polymer ?
#
loop_
_entity_poly.entity_id
_entity_poly.type
_entity_poly.pdbx_seq_one_letter_code
_entity_poly.pdbx_strand_id
1 'polypeptide(L)'
;MNCPCGSNEEYSSCCEVPTEGSTPEDIKQLVRRSIVRGFKNAGDVRGELCLYASLIAKELLALHNIRSYVVAGSARWNYPIFYEWRPDGREFHAWLITQYGEYVDLTIDDIQNRRDFEETNVFRETGYSIDPPLWCWSKRLVDRKYDAVDLGATSLEIDENGYSILRTAVHNVYNNLPK
;
A
#
# COMPACT_ATOMS: atom_id res chain seq x y z
N MET A 1 15.28 -15.19 9.07
CA MET A 1 13.80 -15.15 9.08
C MET A 1 13.29 -15.68 7.76
N ASN A 2 12.12 -16.33 7.74
CA ASN A 2 11.48 -16.74 6.49
C ASN A 2 11.05 -15.52 5.69
N CYS A 3 11.06 -15.64 4.37
CA CYS A 3 10.70 -14.55 3.49
C CYS A 3 9.19 -14.23 3.56
N PRO A 4 8.79 -12.98 3.82
CA PRO A 4 7.38 -12.58 3.93
C PRO A 4 6.63 -12.62 2.59
N CYS A 5 7.31 -12.88 1.48
CA CYS A 5 6.66 -13.07 0.17
C CYS A 5 5.93 -14.41 0.06
N GLY A 6 6.10 -15.33 1.02
CA GLY A 6 5.45 -16.64 1.03
C GLY A 6 6.17 -17.73 0.23
N SER A 7 7.45 -17.52 -0.14
CA SER A 7 8.24 -18.55 -0.85
C SER A 7 8.71 -19.70 0.04
N ASN A 8 8.60 -19.57 1.37
CA ASN A 8 9.20 -20.47 2.37
C ASN A 8 10.74 -20.53 2.35
N GLU A 9 11.40 -19.62 1.62
CA GLU A 9 12.87 -19.46 1.62
C GLU A 9 13.32 -18.47 2.70
N GLU A 10 14.62 -18.40 2.98
CA GLU A 10 15.17 -17.33 3.83
C GLU A 10 15.06 -15.97 3.13
N TYR A 11 14.75 -14.92 3.89
CA TYR A 11 14.61 -13.56 3.35
C TYR A 11 15.85 -13.10 2.57
N SER A 12 17.04 -13.36 3.11
CA SER A 12 18.34 -13.00 2.54
C SER A 12 18.60 -13.63 1.18
N SER A 13 18.16 -14.87 0.97
CA SER A 13 18.28 -15.57 -0.30
C SER A 13 17.13 -15.30 -1.28
N CYS A 14 16.08 -14.59 -0.86
CA CYS A 14 14.83 -14.50 -1.62
C CYS A 14 14.48 -13.07 -2.07
N CYS A 15 14.32 -12.15 -1.11
CA CYS A 15 13.76 -10.81 -1.36
C CYS A 15 14.61 -9.66 -0.79
N GLU A 16 15.70 -9.95 -0.07
CA GLU A 16 16.63 -8.92 0.41
C GLU A 16 17.27 -8.16 -0.76
N VAL A 17 17.68 -8.88 -1.80
CA VAL A 17 18.26 -8.30 -3.01
C VAL A 17 17.20 -8.25 -4.12
N PRO A 18 16.84 -7.06 -4.61
CA PRO A 18 15.93 -6.92 -5.73
C PRO A 18 16.43 -7.62 -7.00
N THR A 19 15.53 -8.29 -7.70
CA THR A 19 15.78 -8.78 -9.05
C THR A 19 15.84 -7.60 -10.03
N GLU A 20 16.69 -7.71 -11.06
CA GLU A 20 16.74 -6.73 -12.14
C GLU A 20 15.39 -6.67 -12.90
N GLY A 21 15.04 -5.48 -13.41
CA GLY A 21 13.78 -5.24 -14.12
C GLY A 21 12.77 -4.43 -13.32
N SER A 22 11.51 -4.46 -13.73
CA SER A 22 10.40 -3.72 -13.13
C SER A 22 9.10 -4.47 -13.35
N THR A 23 8.09 -4.21 -12.51
CA THR A 23 6.74 -4.71 -12.78
C THR A 23 6.26 -4.15 -14.14
N PRO A 24 5.70 -4.97 -15.04
CA PRO A 24 5.15 -4.49 -16.32
C PRO A 24 4.07 -3.42 -16.10
N GLU A 25 4.06 -2.38 -16.94
CA GLU A 25 3.20 -1.21 -16.74
C GLU A 25 1.71 -1.54 -16.86
N ASP A 26 1.33 -2.43 -17.79
CA ASP A 26 -0.03 -2.97 -17.91
C ASP A 26 -0.50 -3.63 -16.61
N ILE A 27 0.37 -4.38 -15.94
CA ILE A 27 0.08 -5.00 -14.64
C ILE A 27 -0.04 -3.95 -13.54
N LYS A 28 0.86 -2.94 -13.49
CA LYS A 28 0.74 -1.81 -12.55
C LYS A 28 -0.61 -1.12 -12.68
N GLN A 29 -1.02 -0.82 -13.91
CA GLN A 29 -2.29 -0.16 -14.21
C GLN A 29 -3.49 -1.05 -13.88
N LEU A 30 -3.41 -2.35 -14.15
CA LEU A 30 -4.47 -3.30 -13.81
C LEU A 30 -4.67 -3.39 -12.29
N VAL A 31 -3.59 -3.58 -11.53
CA VAL A 31 -3.63 -3.65 -10.06
C VAL A 31 -4.13 -2.33 -9.48
N ARG A 32 -3.57 -1.19 -9.89
CA ARG A 32 -3.97 0.13 -9.42
C ARG A 32 -5.46 0.40 -9.67
N ARG A 33 -5.94 0.18 -10.89
CA ARG A 33 -7.36 0.40 -11.23
C ARG A 33 -8.29 -0.52 -10.44
N SER A 34 -7.88 -1.77 -10.21
CA SER A 34 -8.63 -2.74 -9.41
C SER A 34 -8.78 -2.27 -7.96
N ILE A 35 -7.68 -1.85 -7.35
CA ILE A 35 -7.68 -1.33 -5.97
C ILE A 35 -8.55 -0.07 -5.87
N VAL A 36 -8.28 0.95 -6.70
CA VAL A 36 -9.00 2.24 -6.64
C VAL A 36 -10.51 2.04 -6.83
N ARG A 37 -10.93 1.29 -7.84
CA ARG A 37 -12.37 1.07 -8.11
C ARG A 37 -13.00 0.10 -7.11
N GLY A 38 -12.27 -0.91 -6.65
CA GLY A 38 -12.78 -1.89 -5.70
C GLY A 38 -13.11 -1.25 -4.35
N PHE A 39 -12.19 -0.43 -3.81
CA PHE A 39 -12.43 0.33 -2.58
C PHE A 39 -13.61 1.31 -2.74
N LYS A 40 -13.66 2.03 -3.87
CA LYS A 40 -14.80 2.89 -4.19
C LYS A 40 -16.13 2.13 -4.23
N ASN A 41 -16.16 0.93 -4.81
CA ASN A 41 -17.36 0.09 -4.89
C ASN A 41 -17.77 -0.47 -3.52
N ALA A 42 -16.81 -0.68 -2.61
CA ALA A 42 -17.07 -1.08 -1.23
C ALA A 42 -17.61 0.07 -0.37
N GLY A 43 -17.47 1.32 -0.82
CA GLY A 43 -17.89 2.50 -0.06
C GLY A 43 -16.88 2.93 1.02
N ASP A 44 -15.63 2.50 0.91
CA ASP A 44 -14.58 2.74 1.91
C ASP A 44 -13.53 3.75 1.42
N VAL A 45 -12.90 4.42 2.39
CA VAL A 45 -11.83 5.39 2.17
C VAL A 45 -10.48 4.66 2.14
N ARG A 46 -9.97 4.43 0.93
CA ARG A 46 -8.68 3.74 0.71
C ARG A 46 -7.52 4.44 1.41
N GLY A 47 -7.54 5.77 1.50
CA GLY A 47 -6.53 6.58 2.20
C GLY A 47 -6.28 6.16 3.66
N GLU A 48 -7.25 5.54 4.32
CA GLU A 48 -7.16 5.08 5.72
C GLU A 48 -6.80 3.60 5.86
N LEU A 49 -6.79 2.84 4.77
CA LEU A 49 -6.76 1.39 4.75
C LEU A 49 -5.49 0.82 4.09
N CYS A 50 -4.34 1.42 4.42
CA CYS A 50 -3.03 1.10 3.84
C CYS A 50 -2.63 -0.38 3.94
N LEU A 51 -2.94 -1.03 5.07
CA LEU A 51 -2.68 -2.45 5.27
C LEU A 51 -3.51 -3.31 4.29
N TYR A 52 -4.82 -3.09 4.25
CA TYR A 52 -5.76 -3.82 3.39
C TYR A 52 -5.42 -3.63 1.91
N ALA A 53 -5.15 -2.39 1.48
CA ALA A 53 -4.77 -2.09 0.11
C ALA A 53 -3.46 -2.81 -0.29
N SER A 54 -2.46 -2.83 0.60
CA SER A 54 -1.18 -3.49 0.36
C SER A 54 -1.32 -5.01 0.30
N LEU A 55 -2.10 -5.61 1.21
CA LEU A 55 -2.38 -7.05 1.22
C LEU A 55 -3.11 -7.51 -0.05
N ILE A 56 -4.16 -6.79 -0.46
CA ILE A 56 -4.91 -7.15 -1.68
C ILE A 56 -4.03 -6.94 -2.92
N ALA A 57 -3.23 -5.87 -2.98
CA ALA A 57 -2.29 -5.65 -4.09
C ALA A 57 -1.24 -6.78 -4.20
N LYS A 58 -0.74 -7.30 -3.06
CA LYS A 58 0.13 -8.48 -3.01
C LYS A 58 -0.54 -9.69 -3.69
N GLU A 59 -1.79 -9.96 -3.36
CA GLU A 59 -2.54 -11.07 -3.96
C GLU A 59 -2.69 -10.93 -5.47
N LEU A 60 -3.04 -9.73 -5.95
CA LEU A 60 -3.21 -9.49 -7.39
C LEU A 60 -1.88 -9.66 -8.14
N LEU A 61 -0.77 -9.21 -7.56
CA LEU A 61 0.56 -9.40 -8.15
C LEU A 61 0.98 -10.86 -8.21
N ALA A 62 0.60 -11.66 -7.22
CA ALA A 62 0.84 -13.10 -7.22
C ALA A 62 0.15 -13.82 -8.40
N LEU A 63 -1.01 -13.33 -8.86
CA LEU A 63 -1.68 -13.85 -10.06
C LEU A 63 -0.87 -13.67 -11.35
N HIS A 64 0.15 -12.79 -11.32
CA HIS A 64 1.08 -12.54 -12.41
C HIS A 64 2.49 -13.07 -12.14
N ASN A 65 2.64 -13.96 -11.14
CA ASN A 65 3.93 -14.51 -10.71
C ASN A 65 4.94 -13.44 -10.25
N ILE A 66 4.44 -12.29 -9.76
CA ILE A 66 5.30 -11.24 -9.21
C ILE A 66 5.30 -11.41 -7.69
N ARG A 67 6.43 -11.86 -7.15
CA ARG A 67 6.61 -11.93 -5.70
C ARG A 67 6.64 -10.52 -5.12
N SER A 68 6.03 -10.38 -3.96
CA SER A 68 5.99 -9.12 -3.22
C SER A 68 5.71 -9.39 -1.75
N TYR A 69 5.99 -8.42 -0.89
CA TYR A 69 5.69 -8.52 0.54
C TYR A 69 5.27 -7.17 1.09
N VAL A 70 4.34 -7.20 2.06
CA VAL A 70 3.88 -5.99 2.75
C VAL A 70 4.91 -5.63 3.82
N VAL A 71 5.14 -4.34 4.01
CA VAL A 71 5.98 -3.79 5.05
C VAL A 71 5.13 -2.78 5.82
N ALA A 72 5.24 -2.79 7.13
CA ALA A 72 4.66 -1.76 7.97
C ALA A 72 5.74 -1.04 8.79
N GLY A 73 5.48 0.22 9.10
CA GLY A 73 6.45 1.06 9.78
C GLY A 73 6.00 2.51 9.91
N SER A 74 6.98 3.40 10.06
CA SER A 74 6.74 4.85 10.09
C SER A 74 6.79 5.42 8.67
N ALA A 75 5.97 6.45 8.42
CA ALA A 75 5.98 7.16 7.15
C ALA A 75 5.96 8.68 7.37
N ARG A 76 6.76 9.38 6.57
CA ARG A 76 6.84 10.84 6.56
C ARG A 76 6.74 11.31 5.12
N TRP A 77 5.89 12.29 4.87
CA TRP A 77 5.79 12.96 3.56
C TRP A 77 6.35 14.37 3.66
N ASN A 78 6.47 15.07 2.54
CA ASN A 78 6.79 16.50 2.50
C ASN A 78 5.66 17.41 3.03
N TYR A 79 4.78 16.88 3.88
CA TYR A 79 3.67 17.54 4.54
C TYR A 79 3.90 17.48 6.05
N PRO A 80 3.27 18.35 6.87
CA PRO A 80 3.40 18.33 8.32
C PRO A 80 2.64 17.14 8.97
N ILE A 81 2.49 16.04 8.24
CA ILE A 81 1.81 14.81 8.67
C ILE A 81 2.81 13.67 8.57
N PHE A 82 2.88 12.91 9.66
CA PHE A 82 3.74 11.76 9.82
C PHE A 82 2.95 10.67 10.56
N TYR A 83 3.20 9.42 10.21
CA TYR A 83 2.78 8.28 11.04
C TYR A 83 4.03 7.75 11.72
N GLU A 84 4.04 7.79 13.04
CA GLU A 84 4.99 7.02 13.83
C GLU A 84 4.55 5.57 13.91
N TRP A 85 5.50 4.67 14.12
CA TRP A 85 5.19 3.28 14.41
C TRP A 85 4.67 3.14 15.84
N ARG A 86 3.34 3.12 15.99
CA ARG A 86 2.62 2.82 17.24
C ARG A 86 1.43 1.91 16.90
N PRO A 87 1.67 0.63 16.59
CA PRO A 87 0.65 -0.29 16.09
C PRO A 87 -0.54 -0.44 17.05
N ASP A 88 -0.28 -0.43 18.37
CA ASP A 88 -1.33 -0.49 19.41
C ASP A 88 -2.24 0.74 19.43
N GLY A 89 -1.75 1.89 18.93
CA GLY A 89 -2.51 3.13 18.76
C GLY A 89 -3.13 3.29 17.38
N ARG A 90 -3.00 2.28 16.50
CA ARG A 90 -3.37 2.33 15.07
C ARG A 90 -2.68 3.46 14.28
N GLU A 91 -1.56 3.95 14.79
CA GLU A 91 -0.69 4.88 14.09
C GLU A 91 0.42 4.05 13.45
N PHE A 92 0.33 3.85 12.15
CA PHE A 92 1.35 3.20 11.33
C PHE A 92 1.03 3.48 9.86
N HIS A 93 1.98 3.16 8.99
CA HIS A 93 1.73 3.08 7.56
C HIS A 93 2.19 1.73 7.02
N ALA A 94 1.48 1.21 6.04
CA ALA A 94 1.82 -0.02 5.35
C ALA A 94 1.94 0.21 3.84
N TRP A 95 2.96 -0.39 3.24
CA TRP A 95 3.21 -0.36 1.81
C TRP A 95 3.68 -1.74 1.35
N LEU A 96 3.76 -1.94 0.05
CA LEU A 96 4.21 -3.19 -0.55
C LEU A 96 5.59 -2.99 -1.22
N ILE A 97 6.46 -3.99 -1.13
CA ILE A 97 7.71 -4.09 -1.89
C ILE A 97 7.60 -5.23 -2.89
N THR A 98 7.86 -4.97 -4.17
CA THR A 98 7.91 -6.01 -5.20
C THR A 98 9.29 -6.69 -5.25
N GLN A 99 9.38 -7.86 -5.88
CA GLN A 99 10.66 -8.54 -6.12
C GLN A 99 11.66 -7.69 -6.93
N TYR A 100 11.22 -6.62 -7.59
CA TYR A 100 12.05 -5.68 -8.34
C TYR A 100 12.52 -4.48 -7.50
N GLY A 101 12.21 -4.47 -6.19
CA GLY A 101 12.55 -3.38 -5.28
C GLY A 101 11.71 -2.13 -5.47
N GLU A 102 10.50 -2.27 -6.04
CA GLU A 102 9.58 -1.15 -6.17
C GLU A 102 8.73 -1.00 -4.91
N TYR A 103 8.65 0.22 -4.41
CA TYR A 103 7.69 0.64 -3.39
C TYR A 103 6.33 0.86 -4.04
N VAL A 104 5.31 0.25 -3.48
CA VAL A 104 3.92 0.33 -3.92
C VAL A 104 3.08 0.80 -2.75
N ASP A 105 2.63 2.04 -2.83
CA ASP A 105 1.74 2.69 -1.88
C ASP A 105 0.51 3.18 -2.64
N LEU A 106 -0.49 2.32 -2.73
CA LEU A 106 -1.75 2.61 -3.39
C LEU A 106 -2.76 3.25 -2.44
N THR A 107 -2.35 4.00 -1.41
CA THR A 107 -3.28 4.83 -0.63
C THR A 107 -2.90 6.30 -0.65
N ILE A 108 -1.65 6.59 -1.01
CA ILE A 108 -1.05 7.91 -1.03
C ILE A 108 -1.72 8.92 -1.98
N ASP A 109 -2.29 8.47 -3.11
CA ASP A 109 -3.03 9.31 -4.03
C ASP A 109 -4.50 9.51 -3.62
N ASP A 110 -4.91 8.93 -2.48
CA ASP A 110 -6.19 9.16 -1.80
C ASP A 110 -6.06 9.97 -0.51
N ILE A 111 -4.86 10.47 -0.21
CA ILE A 111 -4.54 11.04 1.11
C ILE A 111 -5.48 12.20 1.50
N GLN A 112 -5.97 12.94 0.51
CA GLN A 112 -6.91 14.05 0.69
C GLN A 112 -8.31 13.62 1.17
N ASN A 113 -8.70 12.36 0.92
CA ASN A 113 -10.02 11.85 1.29
C ASN A 113 -10.05 11.22 2.70
N ARG A 114 -8.95 11.29 3.45
CA ARG A 114 -8.88 10.75 4.80
C ARG A 114 -9.63 11.65 5.80
N ARG A 115 -10.33 11.05 6.74
CA ARG A 115 -11.12 11.79 7.75
C ARG A 115 -10.25 12.63 8.68
N ASP A 116 -9.05 12.17 9.03
CA ASP A 116 -8.10 12.95 9.85
C ASP A 116 -7.57 14.21 9.13
N PHE A 117 -7.60 14.22 7.79
CA PHE A 117 -7.28 15.40 6.99
C PHE A 117 -8.48 16.34 6.83
N GLU A 118 -9.70 15.80 6.81
CA GLU A 118 -10.93 16.61 6.84
C GLU A 118 -11.13 17.29 8.22
N GLU A 119 -10.79 16.61 9.30
CA GLU A 119 -10.98 17.08 10.69
C GLU A 119 -9.90 18.04 11.16
N THR A 120 -8.71 18.02 10.54
CA THR A 120 -7.67 19.01 10.83
C THR A 120 -8.01 20.33 10.14
N ASN A 121 -8.73 21.21 10.87
CA ASN A 121 -9.03 22.60 10.49
C ASN A 121 -7.83 23.37 9.90
N VAL A 122 -6.60 22.94 10.21
CA VAL A 122 -5.35 23.46 9.63
C VAL A 122 -5.39 23.55 8.11
N PHE A 123 -5.87 22.55 7.37
CA PHE A 123 -5.85 22.60 5.89
C PHE A 123 -6.95 23.50 5.32
N ARG A 124 -8.13 23.49 5.95
CA ARG A 124 -9.26 24.35 5.56
C ARG A 124 -9.01 25.83 5.86
N GLU A 125 -8.28 26.14 6.94
CA GLU A 125 -7.98 27.50 7.38
C GLU A 125 -6.73 28.09 6.73
N THR A 126 -5.73 27.28 6.38
CA THR A 126 -4.48 27.76 5.76
C THR A 126 -4.52 27.80 4.23
N GLY A 127 -5.53 27.17 3.60
CA GLY A 127 -5.58 27.02 2.14
C GLY A 127 -4.48 26.13 1.57
N TYR A 128 -3.81 25.34 2.42
CA TYR A 128 -2.71 24.48 2.03
C TYR A 128 -3.25 23.24 1.32
N SER A 129 -3.08 23.17 -0.01
CA SER A 129 -3.36 21.96 -0.79
C SER A 129 -2.24 20.95 -0.57
N ILE A 130 -2.59 19.73 -0.18
CA ILE A 130 -1.65 18.61 -0.13
C ILE A 130 -1.74 17.92 -1.47
N ASP A 131 -0.84 18.25 -2.39
CA ASP A 131 -0.81 17.52 -3.65
C ASP A 131 -0.44 16.06 -3.37
N PRO A 132 -1.15 15.06 -3.91
CA PRO A 132 -0.73 13.68 -3.71
C PRO A 132 0.70 13.50 -4.27
N PRO A 133 1.54 12.75 -3.57
CA PRO A 133 2.84 12.29 -4.07
C PRO A 133 2.77 11.81 -5.51
N LEU A 134 3.76 12.22 -6.33
CA LEU A 134 3.71 12.09 -7.79
C LEU A 134 3.53 10.64 -8.27
N TRP A 135 4.05 9.69 -7.48
CA TRP A 135 4.10 8.28 -7.84
C TRP A 135 3.69 7.42 -6.66
N CYS A 136 2.64 6.61 -6.83
CA CYS A 136 2.25 5.54 -5.90
C CYS A 136 3.03 4.23 -6.11
N TRP A 137 3.83 4.14 -7.18
CA TRP A 137 4.62 2.96 -7.53
C TRP A 137 5.98 3.39 -8.08
N SER A 138 7.08 3.12 -7.35
CA SER A 138 8.42 3.60 -7.76
C SER A 138 9.54 2.83 -7.07
N LYS A 139 10.71 2.73 -7.72
CA LYS A 139 11.95 2.25 -7.06
C LYS A 139 12.58 3.29 -6.14
N ARG A 140 12.21 4.56 -6.29
CA ARG A 140 12.78 5.68 -5.52
C ARG A 140 11.67 6.51 -4.91
N LEU A 141 11.80 6.74 -3.62
CA LEU A 141 11.01 7.71 -2.88
C LEU A 141 11.67 9.09 -3.03
N VAL A 142 10.91 10.09 -3.47
CA VAL A 142 11.42 11.47 -3.71
C VAL A 142 10.79 12.46 -2.74
N ASP A 143 9.51 12.26 -2.43
CA ASP A 143 8.65 13.18 -1.67
C ASP A 143 8.25 12.62 -0.29
N ARG A 144 8.87 11.52 0.11
CA ARG A 144 8.56 10.80 1.33
C ARG A 144 9.70 9.90 1.79
N LYS A 145 9.62 9.50 3.04
CA LYS A 145 10.49 8.55 3.70
C LYS A 145 9.65 7.50 4.39
N TYR A 146 10.02 6.23 4.19
CA TYR A 146 9.46 5.12 4.95
C TYR A 146 10.57 4.49 5.78
N ASP A 147 10.30 4.27 7.06
CA ASP A 147 11.18 3.57 7.97
C ASP A 147 10.51 2.23 8.32
N ALA A 148 10.99 1.16 7.69
CA ALA A 148 10.45 -0.19 7.85
C ALA A 148 10.68 -0.73 9.27
N VAL A 149 9.65 -1.34 9.86
CA VAL A 149 9.74 -1.96 11.20
C VAL A 149 9.30 -3.43 11.15
N ASP A 150 8.18 -3.72 10.51
CA ASP A 150 7.60 -5.07 10.45
C ASP A 150 7.54 -5.58 8.99
N LEU A 151 8.52 -6.42 8.65
CA LEU A 151 8.60 -7.06 7.34
C LEU A 151 7.59 -8.21 7.27
N GLY A 152 6.59 -8.05 6.42
CA GLY A 152 5.45 -8.96 6.30
C GLY A 152 4.17 -8.44 6.97
N ALA A 153 4.24 -7.32 7.71
CA ALA A 153 3.12 -6.79 8.48
C ALA A 153 2.49 -7.84 9.42
N THR A 154 3.32 -8.70 10.00
CA THR A 154 2.90 -9.86 10.80
C THR A 154 2.43 -9.50 12.21
N SER A 155 2.79 -8.31 12.72
CA SER A 155 2.40 -7.84 14.05
C SER A 155 1.08 -7.06 14.04
N LEU A 156 0.44 -6.88 12.89
CA LEU A 156 -0.80 -6.11 12.76
C LEU A 156 -2.02 -7.03 12.70
N GLU A 157 -3.05 -6.70 13.47
CA GLU A 157 -4.33 -7.40 13.41
C GLU A 157 -5.11 -7.01 12.14
N ILE A 158 -5.72 -8.01 11.50
CA ILE A 158 -6.57 -7.85 10.33
C ILE A 158 -8.01 -8.11 10.77
N ASP A 159 -8.91 -7.17 10.53
CA ASP A 159 -10.35 -7.47 10.59
C ASP A 159 -10.71 -8.30 9.36
N GLU A 160 -10.85 -9.60 9.54
CA GLU A 160 -11.14 -10.56 8.47
C GLU A 160 -12.44 -10.25 7.72
N ASN A 161 -13.45 -9.68 8.40
CA ASN A 161 -14.71 -9.32 7.76
C ASN A 161 -14.52 -8.12 6.82
N GLY A 162 -13.91 -7.04 7.33
CA GLY A 162 -13.56 -5.87 6.52
C GLY A 162 -12.63 -6.23 5.36
N TYR A 163 -11.62 -7.07 5.62
CA TYR A 163 -10.71 -7.58 4.60
C TYR A 163 -11.45 -8.33 3.50
N SER A 164 -12.33 -9.26 3.86
CA SER A 164 -13.08 -10.08 2.90
C SER A 164 -13.99 -9.25 1.99
N ILE A 165 -14.66 -8.22 2.53
CA ILE A 165 -15.51 -7.31 1.76
C ILE A 165 -14.68 -6.53 0.73
N LEU A 166 -13.60 -5.88 1.17
CA LEU A 166 -12.71 -5.11 0.31
C LEU A 166 -12.06 -5.99 -0.76
N ARG A 167 -11.55 -7.14 -0.35
CA ARG A 167 -10.94 -8.13 -1.23
C ARG A 167 -11.91 -8.58 -2.31
N THR A 168 -13.14 -8.93 -1.94
CA THR A 168 -14.18 -9.36 -2.90
C THR A 168 -14.49 -8.25 -3.91
N ALA A 169 -14.67 -7.01 -3.43
CA ALA A 169 -14.94 -5.87 -4.32
C ALA A 169 -13.80 -5.62 -5.32
N VAL A 170 -12.54 -5.68 -4.85
CA VAL A 170 -11.36 -5.49 -5.70
C VAL A 170 -11.20 -6.63 -6.72
N HIS A 171 -11.32 -7.89 -6.29
CA HIS A 171 -11.20 -9.05 -7.18
C HIS A 171 -12.32 -9.07 -8.23
N ASN A 172 -13.53 -8.64 -7.88
CA ASN A 172 -14.62 -8.47 -8.84
C ASN A 172 -14.27 -7.43 -9.92
N VAL A 173 -13.66 -6.30 -9.55
CA VAL A 173 -13.18 -5.33 -10.55
C VAL A 173 -12.08 -5.95 -11.40
N TYR A 174 -11.06 -6.54 -10.77
CA TYR A 174 -9.91 -7.13 -11.46
C TYR A 174 -10.32 -8.14 -12.54
N ASN A 175 -11.29 -9.02 -12.23
CA ASN A 175 -11.77 -10.04 -13.16
C ASN A 175 -12.58 -9.48 -14.35
N ASN A 176 -13.07 -8.24 -14.25
CA ASN A 176 -13.88 -7.59 -15.28
C ASN A 176 -13.12 -6.49 -16.06
N LEU A 177 -11.86 -6.22 -15.71
CA LEU A 177 -11.02 -5.28 -16.46
C LEU A 177 -10.39 -5.98 -17.68
N PRO A 178 -10.21 -5.26 -18.81
CA PRO A 178 -9.40 -5.75 -19.93
C PRO A 178 -7.97 -6.05 -19.46
N LYS A 179 -7.46 -7.21 -19.85
CA LYS A 179 -6.07 -7.65 -19.61
C LYS A 179 -5.21 -7.27 -20.81
#